data_AF-A0A3C0T1X1-F1
#
_entry.id   AF-A0A3C0T1X1-F1
#
_cell.length_a   1.000
_cell.length_b   1.000
_cell.length_c   1.000
_cell.angle_alpha   90.00
_cell.angle_beta   90.00
_cell.angle_gamma   90.00
#
_symmetry.space_group_name_H-M   'P 1'
#
loop_
_entity.id
_entity.type
_entity.pdbx_description
1 polymer ?
#
loop_
_entity_poly.entity_id
_entity_poly.type
_entity_poly.pdbx_seq_one_letter_code
_entity_poly.pdbx_strand_id
1 'polypeptide(L)'
;MTLRLRNTLLISLAFVSAAGLAIIARTIVFNENITGAYLLEWLPMIILNLFATITCIIIFFTFRNTASSEIFFYYIFIFSFIFDIFRFSHLLTPAFPIFTVYPMAATRLAYYGRFAGALSLFSAGLFTTGLEYQRMSITSLIILVLPAVLVIVLPVDVSSSVPGGTWEIGRFHEITIALSLLHLFAILNFLIAGQKNESREYLIIAASLLTAICGRELIFYFTGWVPAAGFILMLGGTISFGLRTHRLYLWD
;
A
#
# COMPACT_ATOMS: atom_id res chain seq x y z
N MET A 1 10.09 -10.97 15.98
CA MET A 1 8.72 -11.34 15.57
C MET A 1 8.42 -12.77 16.03
N THR A 2 7.34 -13.01 16.78
CA THR A 2 7.05 -14.37 17.26
C THR A 2 6.51 -15.25 16.13
N LEU A 3 6.80 -16.56 16.19
CA LEU A 3 6.41 -17.55 15.17
C LEU A 3 4.88 -17.61 14.94
N ARG A 4 4.07 -17.22 15.95
CA ARG A 4 2.60 -17.11 15.84
C ARG A 4 2.14 -15.88 15.04
N LEU A 5 2.73 -14.71 15.30
CA LEU A 5 2.43 -13.50 14.52
C LEU A 5 2.81 -13.71 13.04
N ARG A 6 3.87 -14.48 12.84
CA ARG A 6 4.38 -14.86 11.52
C ARG A 6 3.34 -15.66 10.70
N ASN A 7 2.81 -16.74 11.26
CA ASN A 7 1.84 -17.58 10.53
C ASN A 7 0.51 -16.86 10.31
N THR A 8 0.07 -16.03 11.27
CA THR A 8 -1.17 -15.26 11.14
C THR A 8 -1.10 -14.24 10.00
N LEU A 9 0.04 -13.58 9.79
CA LEU A 9 0.21 -12.67 8.65
C LEU A 9 0.17 -13.40 7.30
N LEU A 10 0.86 -14.53 7.15
CA LEU A 10 0.81 -15.32 5.91
C LEU A 10 -0.61 -15.81 5.59
N ILE A 11 -1.34 -16.29 6.60
CA ILE A 11 -2.73 -16.72 6.43
C ILE A 11 -3.61 -15.53 6.02
N SER A 12 -3.42 -14.36 6.65
CA SER A 12 -4.17 -13.15 6.27
C SER A 12 -3.85 -12.69 4.85
N LEU A 13 -2.58 -12.77 4.42
CA LEU A 13 -2.14 -12.44 3.07
C LEU A 13 -2.84 -13.33 2.04
N ALA A 14 -2.76 -14.65 2.24
CA ALA A 14 -3.38 -15.63 1.35
C ALA A 14 -4.91 -15.45 1.31
N PHE A 15 -5.53 -15.21 2.46
CA PHE A 15 -6.98 -15.01 2.55
C PHE A 15 -7.44 -13.76 1.80
N VAL A 16 -6.79 -12.60 2.01
CA VAL A 16 -7.20 -11.36 1.35
C VAL A 16 -6.91 -11.41 -0.15
N SER A 17 -5.77 -11.98 -0.57
CA SER A 17 -5.48 -12.17 -2.00
C SER A 17 -6.50 -13.11 -2.67
N ALA A 18 -6.82 -14.25 -2.03
CA ALA A 18 -7.83 -15.17 -2.55
C ALA A 18 -9.23 -14.55 -2.62
N ALA A 19 -9.62 -13.78 -1.60
CA ALA A 19 -10.90 -13.06 -1.60
C ALA A 19 -10.96 -12.03 -2.73
N GLY A 20 -9.87 -11.30 -2.96
CA GLY A 20 -9.77 -10.35 -4.07
C GLY A 20 -9.86 -11.04 -5.45
N LEU A 21 -9.16 -12.17 -5.64
CA LEU A 21 -9.24 -12.96 -6.87
C LEU A 21 -10.64 -13.52 -7.10
N ALA A 22 -11.35 -13.94 -6.04
CA ALA A 22 -12.72 -14.41 -6.14
C ALA A 22 -13.68 -13.29 -6.57
N ILE A 23 -13.48 -12.07 -6.07
CA ILE A 23 -14.24 -10.88 -6.52
C ILE A 23 -14.00 -10.64 -8.01
N ILE A 24 -12.74 -10.69 -8.46
CA ILE A 24 -12.39 -10.52 -9.88
C ILE A 24 -13.05 -11.61 -10.74
N ALA A 25 -12.90 -12.88 -10.38
CA ALA A 25 -13.49 -13.99 -11.13
C ALA A 25 -15.01 -13.83 -11.24
N ARG A 26 -15.69 -13.45 -10.14
CA ARG A 26 -17.12 -13.19 -10.15
C ARG A 26 -17.49 -12.00 -11.05
N THR A 27 -16.73 -10.91 -11.03
CA THR A 27 -16.98 -9.75 -11.91
C THR A 27 -16.86 -10.11 -13.39
N ILE A 28 -15.91 -10.98 -13.75
CA ILE A 28 -15.70 -11.44 -15.13
C ILE A 28 -16.90 -12.29 -15.60
N VAL A 29 -17.35 -13.24 -14.77
CA VAL A 29 -18.46 -14.14 -15.11
C VAL A 29 -19.78 -13.40 -15.28
N PHE A 30 -20.05 -12.38 -14.46
CA PHE A 30 -21.32 -11.66 -14.47
C PHE A 30 -21.45 -10.58 -15.54
N ASN A 31 -20.34 -10.17 -16.16
CA ASN A 31 -20.36 -9.10 -17.15
C ASN A 31 -20.01 -9.66 -18.53
N GLU A 32 -21.02 -10.15 -19.26
CA GLU A 32 -20.83 -10.66 -20.63
C GLU A 32 -20.48 -9.54 -21.63
N ASN A 33 -20.64 -8.27 -21.24
CA ASN A 33 -20.38 -7.07 -22.05
C ASN A 33 -19.06 -6.35 -21.68
N ILE A 34 -18.04 -7.09 -21.21
CA ILE A 34 -16.72 -6.49 -20.96
C ILE A 34 -16.11 -6.08 -22.29
N THR A 35 -16.23 -4.79 -22.62
CA THR A 35 -15.49 -4.21 -23.73
C THR A 35 -13.99 -4.23 -23.41
N GLY A 36 -13.15 -4.36 -24.44
CA GLY A 36 -11.68 -4.43 -24.27
C GLY A 36 -11.07 -3.23 -23.54
N ALA A 37 -11.78 -2.10 -23.46
CA ALA A 37 -11.37 -0.91 -22.71
C ALA A 37 -11.28 -1.19 -21.20
N TYR A 38 -12.22 -1.95 -20.62
CA TYR A 38 -12.21 -2.27 -19.21
C TYR A 38 -11.04 -3.19 -18.84
N LEU A 39 -10.66 -4.14 -19.71
CA LEU A 39 -9.53 -5.05 -19.46
C LEU A 39 -8.20 -4.30 -19.25
N LEU A 40 -7.98 -3.20 -19.98
CA LEU A 40 -6.77 -2.37 -19.83
C LEU A 40 -6.72 -1.64 -18.49
N GLU A 41 -7.86 -1.31 -17.90
CA GLU A 41 -7.93 -0.67 -16.58
C GLU A 41 -7.69 -1.68 -15.44
N TRP A 42 -7.97 -2.96 -15.68
CA TRP A 42 -7.95 -4.02 -14.66
C TRP A 42 -6.58 -4.65 -14.48
N LEU A 43 -5.85 -4.78 -15.58
CA LEU A 43 -4.57 -5.43 -15.63
C LEU A 43 -3.55 -4.83 -14.64
N PRO A 44 -3.45 -3.50 -14.46
CA PRO A 44 -2.58 -2.92 -13.44
C PRO A 44 -2.92 -3.33 -12.00
N MET A 45 -4.21 -3.45 -11.66
CA MET A 45 -4.65 -3.81 -10.30
C MET A 45 -4.35 -5.28 -9.98
N ILE A 46 -4.57 -6.18 -10.96
CA ILE A 46 -4.23 -7.61 -10.82
C ILE A 46 -2.72 -7.76 -10.65
N ILE A 47 -1.94 -7.10 -11.50
CA ILE A 47 -0.47 -7.15 -11.44
C ILE A 47 0.01 -6.59 -10.10
N LEU A 48 -0.56 -5.48 -9.63
CA LEU A 48 -0.22 -4.88 -8.34
C LEU A 48 -0.49 -5.85 -7.18
N ASN A 49 -1.63 -6.56 -7.19
CA ASN A 49 -1.96 -7.52 -6.13
C ASN A 49 -1.02 -8.74 -6.13
N LEU A 50 -0.72 -9.28 -7.31
CA LEU A 50 0.24 -10.38 -7.46
C LEU A 50 1.63 -9.94 -6.99
N PHE A 51 2.07 -8.76 -7.41
CA PHE A 51 3.32 -8.17 -6.96
C PHE A 51 3.36 -8.00 -5.45
N ALA A 52 2.32 -7.42 -4.83
CA ALA A 52 2.28 -7.21 -3.40
C ALA A 52 2.35 -8.53 -2.63
N THR A 53 1.64 -9.56 -3.10
CA THR A 53 1.63 -10.90 -2.50
C THR A 53 3.00 -11.57 -2.61
N ILE A 54 3.59 -11.59 -3.82
CA ILE A 54 4.91 -12.18 -4.07
C ILE A 54 6.00 -11.45 -3.28
N THR A 55 6.02 -10.12 -3.34
CA THR A 55 7.00 -9.29 -2.61
C THR A 55 6.85 -9.48 -1.10
N CYS A 56 5.63 -9.55 -0.56
CA CYS A 56 5.42 -9.86 0.86
C CYS A 56 6.03 -11.21 1.23
N ILE A 57 5.81 -12.25 0.41
CA ILE A 57 6.40 -13.58 0.63
C ILE A 57 7.93 -13.52 0.57
N ILE A 58 8.50 -12.82 -0.41
CA ILE A 58 9.96 -12.66 -0.55
C ILE A 58 10.55 -11.97 0.68
N ILE A 59 10.05 -10.77 1.03
CA ILE A 59 10.53 -10.00 2.20
C ILE A 59 10.45 -10.85 3.47
N PHE A 60 9.35 -11.57 3.64
CA PHE A 60 9.14 -12.45 4.78
C PHE A 60 10.20 -13.56 4.88
N PHE A 61 10.59 -14.18 3.76
CA PHE A 61 11.61 -15.23 3.77
C PHE A 61 13.02 -14.67 3.89
N THR A 62 13.32 -13.56 3.19
CA THR A 62 14.64 -12.93 3.20
C THR A 62 15.00 -12.39 4.59
N PHE A 63 14.07 -11.73 5.27
CA PHE A 63 14.35 -11.07 6.56
C PHE A 63 13.87 -11.88 7.77
N ARG A 64 13.69 -13.19 7.61
CA ARG A 64 13.21 -14.08 8.68
C ARG A 64 14.03 -13.98 9.97
N ASN A 65 15.33 -13.69 9.86
CA ASN A 65 16.25 -13.67 10.99
C ASN A 65 16.66 -12.24 11.42
N THR A 66 16.26 -11.21 10.68
CA THR A 66 16.66 -9.82 10.93
C THR A 66 15.53 -9.07 11.61
N ALA A 67 15.72 -8.65 12.86
CA ALA A 67 14.73 -7.91 13.63
C ALA A 67 14.76 -6.40 13.34
N SER A 68 14.65 -6.01 12.06
CA SER A 68 14.57 -4.60 11.67
C SER A 68 13.12 -4.10 11.74
N SER A 69 12.91 -3.01 12.47
CA SER A 69 11.62 -2.31 12.52
C SER A 69 11.26 -1.68 11.17
N GLU A 70 12.25 -1.15 10.44
CA GLU A 70 12.06 -0.50 9.14
C GLU A 70 11.46 -1.46 8.11
N ILE A 71 12.05 -2.66 7.98
CA ILE A 71 11.59 -3.69 7.05
C ILE A 71 10.19 -4.17 7.43
N PHE A 72 9.89 -4.26 8.72
CA PHE A 72 8.56 -4.63 9.18
C PHE A 72 7.49 -3.60 8.78
N PHE A 73 7.76 -2.30 8.96
CA PHE A 73 6.81 -1.27 8.55
C PHE A 73 6.72 -1.10 7.03
N TYR A 74 7.83 -1.33 6.33
CA TYR A 74 7.85 -1.40 4.88
C TYR A 74 7.05 -2.60 4.35
N TYR A 75 7.11 -3.74 5.04
CA TYR A 75 6.26 -4.90 4.75
C TYR A 75 4.77 -4.54 4.87
N ILE A 76 4.37 -3.82 5.92
CA ILE A 76 2.98 -3.33 6.07
C ILE A 76 2.60 -2.38 4.92
N PHE A 77 3.54 -1.55 4.44
CA PHE A 77 3.31 -0.68 3.28
C PHE A 77 3.01 -1.49 2.02
N ILE A 78 3.82 -2.51 1.70
CA ILE A 78 3.55 -3.39 0.55
C ILE A 78 2.26 -4.19 0.73
N PHE A 79 2.01 -4.70 1.94
CA PHE A 79 0.77 -5.40 2.28
C PHE A 79 -0.46 -4.52 2.03
N SER A 80 -0.35 -3.22 2.27
CA SER A 80 -1.45 -2.27 2.08
C SER A 80 -1.95 -2.19 0.63
N PHE A 81 -1.13 -2.56 -0.36
CA PHE A 81 -1.53 -2.58 -1.78
C PHE A 81 -2.55 -3.67 -2.09
N ILE A 82 -2.67 -4.68 -1.23
CA ILE A 82 -3.66 -5.74 -1.42
C ILE A 82 -5.08 -5.17 -1.35
N PHE A 83 -5.30 -4.12 -0.56
CA PHE A 83 -6.59 -3.46 -0.47
C PHE A 83 -7.00 -2.71 -1.75
N ASP A 84 -6.07 -2.43 -2.66
CA ASP A 84 -6.42 -1.83 -3.96
C ASP A 84 -7.26 -2.77 -4.83
N ILE A 85 -7.27 -4.08 -4.53
CA ILE A 85 -8.14 -5.04 -5.23
C ILE A 85 -9.63 -4.73 -5.03
N PHE A 86 -10.01 -4.03 -3.96
CA PHE A 86 -11.41 -3.67 -3.72
C PHE A 86 -11.94 -2.64 -4.72
N ARG A 87 -11.05 -1.91 -5.40
CA ARG A 87 -11.41 -0.96 -6.47
C ARG A 87 -12.16 -1.63 -7.62
N PHE A 88 -11.97 -2.94 -7.83
CA PHE A 88 -12.74 -3.74 -8.79
C PHE A 88 -14.26 -3.69 -8.57
N SER A 89 -14.70 -3.49 -7.33
CA SER A 89 -16.13 -3.40 -7.03
C SER A 89 -16.84 -2.24 -7.74
N HIS A 90 -16.13 -1.15 -8.05
CA HIS A 90 -16.70 0.02 -8.72
C HIS A 90 -17.25 -0.32 -10.10
N LEU A 91 -16.68 -1.35 -10.75
CA LEU A 91 -17.10 -1.84 -12.07
C LEU A 91 -18.44 -2.57 -12.06
N LEU A 92 -18.90 -3.01 -10.89
CA LEU A 92 -20.23 -3.63 -10.74
C LEU A 92 -21.34 -2.59 -10.71
N THR A 93 -21.01 -1.32 -10.48
CA THR A 93 -21.99 -0.24 -10.29
C THR A 93 -22.91 -0.02 -11.50
N PRO A 94 -22.39 0.05 -12.75
CA PRO A 94 -23.26 0.23 -13.92
C PRO A 94 -24.20 -0.96 -14.17
N ALA A 95 -23.77 -2.17 -13.81
CA ALA A 95 -24.56 -3.38 -14.00
C ALA A 95 -25.69 -3.49 -12.96
N PHE A 96 -25.49 -2.97 -11.75
CA PHE A 96 -26.46 -3.07 -10.66
C PHE A 96 -26.53 -1.79 -9.80
N PRO A 97 -27.25 -0.75 -10.25
CA PRO A 97 -27.34 0.53 -9.54
C PRO A 97 -27.98 0.44 -8.15
N ILE A 98 -28.77 -0.61 -7.88
CA ILE A 98 -29.43 -0.86 -6.59
C ILE A 98 -28.42 -1.23 -5.49
N PHE A 99 -27.21 -1.67 -5.86
CA PHE A 99 -26.20 -2.20 -4.94
C PHE A 99 -25.07 -1.21 -4.61
N THR A 100 -25.37 0.09 -4.46
CA THR A 100 -24.40 1.16 -4.14
C THR A 100 -23.58 0.92 -2.87
N VAL A 101 -24.08 0.09 -1.94
CA VAL A 101 -23.45 -0.17 -0.63
C VAL A 101 -22.10 -0.90 -0.77
N TYR A 102 -21.97 -1.85 -1.69
CA TYR A 102 -20.73 -2.63 -1.85
C TYR A 102 -19.54 -1.79 -2.37
N PRO A 103 -19.66 -1.03 -3.47
CA PRO A 103 -18.61 -0.13 -3.93
C PRO A 103 -18.29 0.99 -2.93
N MET A 104 -19.23 1.39 -2.07
CA MET A 104 -18.96 2.33 -0.97
C MET A 104 -18.00 1.72 0.05
N ALA A 105 -18.31 0.51 0.52
CA ALA A 105 -17.48 -0.21 1.49
C ALA A 105 -16.10 -0.54 0.91
N ALA A 106 -16.06 -0.90 -0.37
CA ALA A 106 -14.82 -1.20 -1.07
C ALA A 106 -13.94 0.04 -1.30
N THR A 107 -14.53 1.19 -1.62
CA THR A 107 -13.81 2.47 -1.68
C THR A 107 -13.18 2.76 -0.32
N ARG A 108 -13.93 2.61 0.76
CA ARG A 108 -13.43 2.74 2.14
C ARG A 108 -12.24 1.81 2.40
N LEU A 109 -12.33 0.53 2.04
CA LEU A 109 -11.24 -0.42 2.20
C LEU A 109 -9.98 -0.05 1.40
N ALA A 110 -10.13 0.45 0.17
CA ALA A 110 -8.99 0.93 -0.62
C ALA A 110 -8.29 2.11 0.07
N TYR A 111 -9.04 3.11 0.53
CA TYR A 111 -8.46 4.24 1.28
C TYR A 111 -7.87 3.83 2.63
N TYR A 112 -8.43 2.80 3.29
CA TYR A 112 -7.83 2.22 4.49
C TYR A 112 -6.41 1.72 4.22
N GLY A 113 -6.20 1.00 3.11
CA GLY A 113 -4.86 0.60 2.66
C GLY A 113 -3.94 1.79 2.41
N ARG A 114 -4.46 2.89 1.86
CA ARG A 114 -3.66 4.11 1.64
C ARG A 114 -3.17 4.74 2.93
N PHE A 115 -4.08 5.00 3.87
CA PHE A 115 -3.72 5.55 5.17
C PHE A 115 -2.79 4.62 5.94
N ALA A 116 -3.06 3.31 5.97
CA ALA A 116 -2.23 2.33 6.64
C ALA A 116 -0.81 2.29 6.05
N GLY A 117 -0.68 2.29 4.72
CA GLY A 117 0.63 2.32 4.06
C GLY A 117 1.40 3.62 4.30
N ALA A 118 0.73 4.78 4.28
CA ALA A 118 1.38 6.06 4.54
C ALA A 118 1.89 6.15 5.99
N LEU A 119 1.06 5.74 6.97
CA LEU A 119 1.44 5.71 8.38
C LEU A 119 2.54 4.68 8.66
N SER A 120 2.55 3.55 7.96
CA SER A 120 3.61 2.56 8.11
C SER A 120 4.95 3.10 7.59
N LEU A 121 4.99 3.75 6.43
CA LEU A 121 6.22 4.39 5.95
C LEU A 121 6.71 5.51 6.86
N PHE A 122 5.79 6.35 7.36
CA PHE A 122 6.14 7.37 8.33
C PHE A 122 6.76 6.76 9.60
N SER A 123 6.16 5.67 10.10
CA SER A 123 6.68 4.93 11.25
C SER A 123 8.03 4.30 10.95
N ALA A 124 8.24 3.72 9.76
CA ALA A 124 9.53 3.17 9.34
C ALA A 124 10.64 4.23 9.50
N GLY A 125 10.41 5.44 8.96
CA GLY A 125 11.36 6.54 9.10
C GLY A 125 11.58 6.99 10.55
N LEU A 126 10.52 7.01 11.39
CA LEU A 126 10.67 7.36 12.81
C LEU A 126 11.59 6.38 13.55
N PHE A 127 11.47 5.08 13.30
CA PHE A 127 12.35 4.09 13.92
C PHE A 127 13.80 4.22 13.45
N THR A 128 14.03 4.59 12.19
CA THR A 128 15.38 4.89 11.68
C THR A 128 16.05 6.05 12.42
N THR A 129 15.27 7.02 12.91
CA THR A 129 15.82 8.17 13.66
C THR A 129 16.16 7.89 15.13
N GLY A 130 15.98 6.64 15.60
CA GLY A 130 16.36 6.20 16.95
C GLY A 130 15.18 6.01 17.92
N LEU A 131 13.95 5.82 17.42
CA LEU A 131 12.80 5.52 18.28
C LEU A 131 12.95 4.11 18.90
N GLU A 132 12.69 4.00 20.20
CA GLU A 132 12.87 2.75 20.95
C GLU A 132 12.02 1.59 20.42
N TYR A 133 12.65 0.41 20.23
CA TYR A 133 11.98 -0.82 19.80
C TYR A 133 10.79 -1.25 20.67
N GLN A 134 10.77 -0.88 21.96
CA GLN A 134 9.69 -1.21 22.89
C GLN A 134 8.32 -0.66 22.43
N ARG A 135 8.31 0.44 21.67
CA ARG A 135 7.09 1.10 21.20
C ARG A 135 6.52 0.51 19.90
N MET A 136 7.22 -0.47 19.30
CA MET A 136 6.84 -1.08 18.02
C MET A 136 5.43 -1.69 18.04
N SER A 137 5.02 -2.31 19.15
CA SER A 137 3.69 -2.91 19.30
C SER A 137 2.57 -1.86 19.26
N ILE A 138 2.75 -0.76 20.01
CA ILE A 138 1.80 0.36 20.07
C ILE A 138 1.71 1.04 18.70
N THR A 139 2.85 1.30 18.06
CA THR A 139 2.87 1.92 16.72
C THR A 139 2.16 1.04 15.69
N SER A 140 2.35 -0.28 15.75
CA SER A 140 1.67 -1.23 14.86
C SER A 140 0.15 -1.20 15.07
N LEU A 141 -0.30 -1.10 16.32
CA LEU A 141 -1.72 -0.98 16.66
C LEU A 141 -2.30 0.35 16.12
N ILE A 142 -1.56 1.45 16.22
CA ILE A 142 -1.98 2.74 15.67
C ILE A 142 -2.14 2.65 14.15
N ILE A 143 -1.19 2.04 13.44
CA ILE A 143 -1.26 1.86 11.98
C ILE A 143 -2.48 1.01 11.58
N LEU A 144 -2.91 0.08 12.42
CA LEU A 144 -4.10 -0.74 12.14
C LEU A 144 -5.40 0.02 12.45
N VAL A 145 -5.48 0.67 13.61
CA VAL A 145 -6.73 1.23 14.12
C VAL A 145 -7.02 2.62 13.56
N LEU A 146 -6.01 3.50 13.49
CA LEU A 146 -6.22 4.89 13.10
C LEU A 146 -6.78 5.03 11.67
N PRO A 147 -6.23 4.34 10.64
CA PRO A 147 -6.83 4.32 9.30
C PRO A 147 -8.29 3.84 9.28
N ALA A 148 -8.63 2.83 10.08
CA ALA A 148 -10.00 2.31 10.13
C ALA A 148 -10.97 3.38 10.66
N VAL A 149 -10.58 4.08 11.73
CA VAL A 149 -11.37 5.19 12.29
C VAL A 149 -11.53 6.31 11.25
N LEU A 150 -10.44 6.74 10.61
CA LEU A 150 -10.47 7.81 9.62
C LEU A 150 -11.44 7.50 8.47
N VAL A 151 -11.36 6.29 7.92
CA VAL A 151 -12.19 5.86 6.79
C VAL A 151 -13.68 5.75 7.15
N ILE A 152 -14.00 5.39 8.40
CA ILE A 152 -15.40 5.32 8.87
C ILE A 152 -15.99 6.73 9.02
N VAL A 153 -15.20 7.67 9.54
CA VAL A 153 -15.62 9.06 9.80
C VAL A 153 -15.80 9.82 8.50
N LEU A 154 -14.99 9.55 7.48
CA LEU A 154 -15.06 10.29 6.22
C LEU A 154 -16.28 9.85 5.38
N PRO A 155 -17.11 10.82 4.92
CA PRO A 155 -18.23 10.52 4.03
C PRO A 155 -17.71 10.12 2.65
N VAL A 156 -18.42 9.23 1.95
CA VAL A 156 -18.09 8.84 0.57
C VAL A 156 -19.11 9.50 -0.35
N ASP A 157 -18.64 10.26 -1.33
CA ASP A 157 -19.48 10.91 -2.33
C ASP A 157 -19.64 10.01 -3.55
N VAL A 158 -20.85 9.49 -3.76
CA VAL A 158 -21.19 8.59 -4.86
C VAL A 158 -21.36 9.34 -6.18
N SER A 159 -21.54 10.67 -6.14
CA SER A 159 -21.78 11.49 -7.32
C SER A 159 -20.53 11.76 -8.15
N SER A 160 -19.35 11.68 -7.53
CA SER A 160 -18.05 11.96 -8.14
C SER A 160 -17.15 10.73 -8.10
N SER A 161 -16.61 10.35 -9.27
CA SER A 161 -15.68 9.23 -9.41
C SER A 161 -14.27 9.74 -9.67
N VAL A 162 -13.31 9.20 -8.92
CA VAL A 162 -11.88 9.47 -9.09
C VAL A 162 -11.33 8.56 -10.20
N PRO A 163 -10.45 9.07 -11.08
CA PRO A 163 -9.74 8.24 -12.03
C PRO A 163 -9.03 7.07 -11.32
N GLY A 164 -9.29 5.85 -11.78
CA GLY A 164 -8.83 4.62 -11.16
C GLY A 164 -9.89 3.84 -10.37
N GLY A 165 -11.17 4.18 -10.46
CA GLY A 165 -12.23 3.28 -9.99
C GLY A 165 -12.45 3.30 -8.48
N THR A 166 -12.45 4.50 -7.90
CA THR A 166 -12.91 4.76 -6.53
C THR A 166 -13.79 5.97 -6.50
N TRP A 167 -14.72 6.02 -5.55
CA TRP A 167 -15.45 7.26 -5.28
C TRP A 167 -14.61 8.25 -4.49
N GLU A 168 -14.99 9.52 -4.60
CA GLU A 168 -14.39 10.55 -3.77
C GLU A 168 -14.77 10.34 -2.29
N ILE A 169 -13.83 10.63 -1.41
CA ILE A 169 -14.04 10.59 0.03
C ILE A 169 -13.86 12.01 0.57
N GLY A 170 -14.82 12.46 1.37
CA GLY A 170 -14.78 13.72 2.10
C GLY A 170 -14.38 14.90 1.22
N ARG A 171 -13.37 15.64 1.68
CA ARG A 171 -12.69 16.65 0.86
C ARG A 171 -11.45 16.02 0.26
N PHE A 172 -11.60 15.43 -0.92
CA PHE A 172 -10.57 14.63 -1.60
C PHE A 172 -9.20 15.33 -1.69
N HIS A 173 -9.20 16.64 -1.96
CA HIS A 173 -7.95 17.42 -2.05
C HIS A 173 -7.22 17.51 -0.71
N GLU A 174 -7.94 17.75 0.39
CA GLU A 174 -7.36 17.85 1.74
C GLU A 174 -6.77 16.50 2.19
N ILE A 175 -7.46 15.40 1.88
CA ILE A 175 -6.99 14.04 2.18
C ILE A 175 -5.73 13.72 1.40
N THR A 176 -5.71 14.04 0.10
CA THR A 176 -4.54 13.84 -0.75
C THR A 176 -3.34 14.62 -0.23
N ILE A 177 -3.52 15.89 0.15
CA ILE A 177 -2.46 16.70 0.77
C ILE A 177 -1.95 16.05 2.07
N ALA A 178 -2.85 15.62 2.95
CA ALA A 178 -2.48 14.99 4.21
C ALA A 178 -1.65 13.70 3.99
N LEU A 179 -2.04 12.85 3.04
CA LEU A 179 -1.28 11.66 2.66
C LEU A 179 0.09 12.02 2.07
N SER A 180 0.15 13.01 1.17
CA SER A 180 1.40 13.50 0.60
C SER A 180 2.35 14.05 1.67
N LEU A 181 1.84 14.76 2.68
CA LEU A 181 2.64 15.23 3.81
C LEU A 181 3.18 14.08 4.66
N LEU A 182 2.38 13.05 4.93
CA LEU A 182 2.87 11.85 5.63
C LEU A 182 3.99 11.15 4.87
N HIS A 183 3.85 11.00 3.55
CA HIS A 183 4.90 10.47 2.68
C HIS A 183 6.16 11.34 2.69
N LEU A 184 6.00 12.67 2.63
CA LEU A 184 7.11 13.61 2.69
C LEU A 184 7.86 13.48 4.03
N PHE A 185 7.14 13.41 5.15
CA PHE A 185 7.76 13.21 6.46
C PHE A 185 8.47 11.86 6.58
N ALA A 186 7.94 10.80 5.97
CA ALA A 186 8.63 9.51 5.91
C ALA A 186 10.00 9.65 5.22
N ILE A 187 10.05 10.33 4.08
CA ILE A 187 11.30 10.56 3.32
C ILE A 187 12.25 11.45 4.12
N LEU A 188 11.76 12.54 4.71
CA LEU A 188 12.57 13.45 5.52
C LEU A 188 13.19 12.74 6.73
N ASN A 189 12.47 11.82 7.38
CA ASN A 189 13.03 11.04 8.48
C ASN A 189 14.23 10.20 8.05
N PHE A 190 14.19 9.56 6.88
CA PHE A 190 15.35 8.82 6.33
C PHE A 190 16.50 9.75 5.94
N LEU A 191 16.21 10.95 5.41
CA LEU A 191 17.24 11.95 5.11
C LEU A 191 17.94 12.46 6.38
N ILE A 192 17.18 12.77 7.43
CA ILE A 192 17.70 13.19 8.74
C ILE A 192 18.56 12.06 9.34
N ALA A 193 18.11 10.81 9.25
CA ALA A 193 18.90 9.67 9.71
C ALA A 193 20.22 9.52 8.93
N GLY A 194 20.20 9.74 7.61
CA GLY A 194 21.43 9.75 6.81
C GLY A 194 22.42 10.83 7.20
N GLN A 195 21.94 12.02 7.57
CA GLN A 195 22.79 13.07 8.11
C GLN A 195 23.36 12.72 9.49
N LYS A 196 22.54 12.16 10.38
CA LYS A 196 22.97 11.79 11.74
C LYS A 196 23.99 10.65 11.78
N ASN A 197 23.82 9.66 10.89
CA ASN A 197 24.67 8.48 10.85
C ASN A 197 25.83 8.59 9.85
N GLU A 198 25.97 9.74 9.17
CA GLU A 198 26.99 10.01 8.12
C GLU A 198 27.06 8.93 7.02
N SER A 199 25.98 8.16 6.83
CA SER A 199 25.95 7.03 5.90
C SER A 199 25.13 7.35 4.66
N ARG A 200 25.79 7.25 3.49
CA ARG A 200 25.16 7.43 2.18
C ARG A 200 24.06 6.39 1.90
N GLU A 201 24.10 5.24 2.57
CA GLU A 201 23.10 4.19 2.35
C GLU A 201 21.70 4.66 2.75
N TYR A 202 21.55 5.46 3.81
CA TYR A 202 20.25 6.06 4.18
C TYR A 202 19.70 7.05 3.15
N LEU A 203 20.58 7.80 2.47
CA LEU A 203 20.17 8.70 1.38
C LEU A 203 19.63 7.91 0.18
N ILE A 204 20.25 6.76 -0.13
CA ILE A 204 19.78 5.86 -1.19
C ILE A 204 18.46 5.21 -0.77
N ILE A 205 18.30 4.83 0.50
CA ILE A 205 17.03 4.32 1.04
C ILE A 205 15.92 5.37 0.90
N ALA A 206 16.19 6.64 1.24
CA ALA A 206 15.23 7.73 1.07
C ALA A 206 14.81 7.92 -0.40
N ALA A 207 15.78 7.88 -1.33
CA ALA A 207 15.50 7.95 -2.76
C ALA A 207 14.68 6.75 -3.26
N SER A 208 14.99 5.54 -2.77
CA SER A 208 14.25 4.31 -3.09
C SER A 208 12.81 4.35 -2.57
N LEU A 209 12.62 4.96 -1.39
CA LEU A 209 11.31 5.17 -0.81
C LEU A 209 10.50 6.17 -1.63
N LEU A 210 11.11 7.28 -2.05
CA LEU A 210 10.47 8.26 -2.91
C LEU A 210 10.02 7.63 -4.23
N THR A 211 10.87 6.83 -4.90
CA THR A 211 10.49 6.15 -6.14
C THR A 211 9.37 5.15 -5.92
N ALA A 212 9.37 4.41 -4.81
CA ALA A 212 8.29 3.50 -4.45
C ALA A 212 6.95 4.22 -4.22
N ILE A 213 6.97 5.35 -3.49
CA ILE A 213 5.79 6.18 -3.24
C ILE A 213 5.26 6.76 -4.55
N CYS A 214 6.11 7.40 -5.36
CA CYS A 214 5.70 7.93 -6.66
C CYS A 214 5.08 6.86 -7.55
N GLY A 215 5.68 5.66 -7.58
CA GLY A 215 5.13 4.53 -8.32
C GLY A 215 3.73 4.14 -7.86
N ARG A 216 3.52 4.05 -6.54
CA ARG A 216 2.20 3.78 -5.95
C ARG A 216 1.17 4.85 -6.33
N GLU A 217 1.52 6.13 -6.20
CA GLU A 217 0.62 7.25 -6.47
C GLU A 217 0.23 7.31 -7.96
N LEU A 218 1.16 7.00 -8.87
CA LEU A 218 0.87 6.90 -10.30
C LEU A 218 -0.11 5.77 -10.62
N ILE A 219 0.05 4.59 -9.99
CA ILE A 219 -0.87 3.46 -10.17
C ILE A 219 -2.25 3.79 -9.57
N PHE A 220 -2.30 4.59 -8.51
CA PHE A 220 -3.56 4.91 -7.86
C PHE A 220 -4.38 5.94 -8.65
N TYR A 221 -3.80 7.07 -9.02
CA TYR A 221 -4.56 8.21 -9.57
C TYR A 221 -4.70 8.23 -11.09
N PHE A 222 -3.92 7.44 -11.83
CA PHE A 222 -3.95 7.50 -13.29
C PHE A 222 -4.48 6.18 -13.88
N THR A 223 -5.06 6.28 -15.06
CA THR A 223 -5.51 5.14 -15.88
C THR A 223 -4.70 5.04 -17.17
N GLY A 224 -4.94 3.99 -17.97
CA GLY A 224 -4.23 3.77 -19.23
C GLY A 224 -2.80 3.24 -19.03
N TRP A 225 -1.82 3.86 -19.70
CA TRP A 225 -0.42 3.39 -19.71
C TRP A 225 0.42 3.92 -18.54
N VAL A 226 -0.02 4.98 -17.87
CA VAL A 226 0.72 5.62 -16.76
C VAL A 226 0.94 4.65 -15.57
N PRO A 227 -0.03 3.80 -15.17
CA PRO A 227 0.20 2.77 -14.15
C PRO A 227 1.34 1.80 -14.47
N ALA A 228 1.64 1.53 -15.74
CA ALA A 228 2.78 0.67 -16.10
C ALA A 228 4.12 1.32 -15.73
N ALA A 229 4.26 2.63 -15.98
CA ALA A 229 5.43 3.40 -15.53
C ALA A 229 5.49 3.46 -13.99
N GLY A 230 4.33 3.66 -13.34
CA GLY A 230 4.23 3.61 -11.88
C GLY A 230 4.68 2.26 -11.30
N PHE A 231 4.30 1.15 -11.95
CA PHE A 231 4.72 -0.19 -11.55
C PHE A 231 6.23 -0.39 -11.64
N ILE A 232 6.86 0.06 -12.72
CA ILE A 232 8.33 -0.02 -12.88
C ILE A 232 9.04 0.78 -11.78
N LEU A 233 8.59 2.00 -11.50
CA LEU A 233 9.15 2.84 -10.43
C LEU A 233 8.98 2.19 -9.06
N MET A 234 7.79 1.64 -8.79
CA MET A 234 7.48 0.95 -7.55
C MET A 234 8.34 -0.30 -7.35
N LEU A 235 8.48 -1.13 -8.39
CA LEU A 235 9.31 -2.32 -8.38
C LEU A 235 10.78 -1.97 -8.14
N GLY A 236 11.31 -0.99 -8.87
CA GLY A 236 12.69 -0.52 -8.71
C GLY A 236 12.96 0.04 -7.31
N GLY A 237 12.05 0.87 -6.79
CA GLY A 237 12.13 1.40 -5.43
C GLY A 237 12.10 0.31 -4.37
N THR A 238 11.25 -0.71 -4.54
CA THR A 238 11.15 -1.85 -3.62
C THR A 238 12.40 -2.71 -3.59
N ILE A 239 12.95 -3.05 -4.76
CA ILE A 239 14.19 -3.84 -4.87
C ILE A 239 15.36 -3.05 -4.27
N SER A 240 15.49 -1.78 -4.62
CA SER A 240 16.56 -0.92 -4.11
C SER A 240 16.46 -0.75 -2.58
N PHE A 241 15.26 -0.50 -2.04
CA PHE A 241 15.03 -0.42 -0.60
C PHE A 241 15.46 -1.71 0.11
N GLY A 242 14.97 -2.87 -0.34
CA GLY A 242 15.29 -4.16 0.28
C GLY A 242 16.79 -4.49 0.26
N LEU A 243 17.47 -4.29 -0.87
CA LEU A 243 18.91 -4.56 -0.99
C LEU A 243 19.75 -3.65 -0.10
N ARG A 244 19.38 -2.36 -0.01
CA ARG A 244 20.13 -1.36 0.75
C ARG A 244 19.96 -1.55 2.24
N THR A 245 18.73 -1.79 2.70
CA THR A 245 18.47 -2.10 4.11
C THR A 245 19.14 -3.41 4.52
N HIS A 246 19.13 -4.43 3.67
CA HIS A 246 19.86 -5.68 3.96
C HIS A 246 21.37 -5.47 4.12
N ARG A 247 21.99 -4.65 3.26
CA ARG A 247 23.43 -4.33 3.38
C ARG A 247 23.74 -3.60 4.70
N LEU A 248 22.89 -2.65 5.09
CA LEU A 248 23.04 -1.89 6.34
C LEU A 248 23.15 -2.84 7.55
N TYR A 249 22.24 -3.81 7.66
CA TYR A 249 22.20 -4.75 8.80
C TYR A 249 23.23 -5.88 8.76
N LEU A 250 23.95 -6.09 7.64
CA LEU A 250 25.01 -7.09 7.58
C LEU A 250 26.35 -6.56 8.10
N TRP A 251 26.51 -5.24 8.17
CA TRP A 251 27.79 -4.58 8.45
C TRP A 251 27.84 -3.96 9.85
N ASP A 252 26.74 -4.05 10.59
CA ASP A 252 26.62 -3.76 12.02
C ASP A 252 26.67 -5.07 12.83
#